data_AF-A0AAU8F9L2-F1
#
_entry.id   AF-A0AAU8F9L2-F1
#
_cell.length_a   1.000
_cell.length_b   1.000
_cell.length_c   1.000
_cell.angle_alpha   90.00
_cell.angle_beta   90.00
_cell.angle_gamma   90.00
#
_symmetry.space_group_name_H-M   'P 1'
#
loop_
_entity.id
_entity.type
_entity.pdbx_description
1 polymer ?
#
loop_
_entity_poly.entity_id
_entity_poly.type
_entity_poly.pdbx_seq_one_letter_code
_entity_poly.pdbx_strand_id
1 'polypeptide(L)'
;MFEEMGLPKTTKRTPYEAQHIIPKEFRSHPVLQKIGMDMDDASNGFFLRVPDADVSATSRHKGYHAVYSNFVRGKLDEIDIRQDISIIEK
;
A
#
# COMPACT_ATOMS: atom_id res chain seq x y z
N MET A 1 -12.35 -7.06 -4.98
CA MET A 1 -11.57 -5.81 -5.13
C MET A 1 -12.15 -4.61 -4.36
N PHE A 2 -13.24 -3.93 -4.76
CA PHE A 2 -13.72 -2.75 -4.02
C PHE A 2 -14.13 -3.07 -2.57
N GLU A 3 -14.93 -4.13 -2.36
CA GLU A 3 -15.34 -4.55 -1.02
C GLU A 3 -14.14 -4.98 -0.16
N GLU A 4 -13.18 -5.69 -0.74
CA GLU A 4 -11.93 -6.10 -0.07
C GLU A 4 -11.09 -4.88 0.36
N MET A 5 -11.18 -3.76 -0.37
CA MET A 5 -10.49 -2.51 -0.07
C MET A 5 -11.40 -1.50 0.66
N GLY A 6 -12.50 -1.95 1.28
CA GLY A 6 -13.35 -1.13 2.15
C GLY A 6 -14.35 -0.21 1.45
N LEU A 7 -14.63 -0.41 0.16
CA LEU A 7 -15.60 0.36 -0.61
C LEU A 7 -16.81 -0.48 -1.03
N PRO A 8 -18.02 0.11 -1.15
CA PRO A 8 -19.20 -0.62 -1.63
C PRO A 8 -18.95 -1.29 -2.99
N LYS A 9 -19.52 -2.47 -3.22
CA LYS A 9 -19.44 -3.17 -4.52
C LYS A 9 -19.94 -2.35 -5.70
N THR A 10 -20.87 -1.44 -5.43
CA THR A 10 -21.49 -0.53 -6.40
C THR A 10 -20.61 0.68 -6.74
N THR A 11 -19.44 0.81 -6.09
CA THR A 11 -18.48 1.87 -6.39
C THR A 11 -18.07 1.84 -7.85
N LYS A 12 -18.20 2.98 -8.52
CA LYS A 12 -17.66 3.15 -9.87
C LYS A 12 -16.16 3.40 -9.78
N ARG A 13 -15.40 2.77 -10.68
CA ARG A 13 -13.94 2.91 -10.71
C ARG A 13 -13.51 4.35 -10.91
N THR A 14 -14.11 5.08 -11.86
CA THR A 14 -13.85 6.52 -11.98
C THR A 14 -14.61 7.27 -10.89
N PRO A 15 -14.00 8.23 -10.16
CA PRO A 15 -12.66 8.81 -10.34
C PRO A 15 -11.59 8.30 -9.35
N TYR A 16 -11.62 7.03 -8.98
CA TYR A 16 -10.72 6.41 -8.01
C TYR A 16 -9.61 5.59 -8.68
N GLU A 17 -8.42 5.65 -8.10
CA GLU A 17 -7.27 4.82 -8.46
C GLU A 17 -6.78 4.06 -7.21
N ALA A 18 -6.29 2.85 -7.43
CA ALA A 18 -5.73 2.03 -6.36
C ALA A 18 -4.33 2.53 -6.03
N GLN A 19 -4.08 2.81 -4.76
CA GLN A 19 -2.78 3.14 -4.19
C GLN A 19 -2.30 1.95 -3.36
N HIS A 20 -1.05 1.54 -3.56
CA HIS A 20 -0.41 0.56 -2.68
C HIS A 20 -0.06 1.19 -1.32
N ILE A 21 -0.36 0.48 -0.23
CA ILE A 21 0.02 0.84 1.15
C ILE A 21 1.53 0.67 1.30
N ILE A 22 2.05 -0.55 1.07
CA ILE A 22 3.50 -0.77 0.92
C ILE A 22 3.85 -0.53 -0.55
N PRO A 23 4.70 0.46 -0.88
CA PRO A 23 5.04 0.80 -2.25
C PRO A 23 5.54 -0.41 -3.05
N LYS A 24 4.97 -0.61 -4.25
CA LYS A 24 5.31 -1.72 -5.16
C LYS A 24 6.79 -1.79 -5.53
N GLU A 25 7.49 -0.66 -5.49
CA GLU A 25 8.94 -0.58 -5.70
C GLU A 25 9.76 -1.38 -4.68
N PHE A 26 9.20 -1.69 -3.51
CA PHE A 26 9.86 -2.50 -2.48
C PHE A 26 9.63 -4.01 -2.63
N ARG A 27 9.04 -4.48 -3.74
CA ARG A 27 8.84 -5.93 -3.99
C ARG A 27 10.10 -6.78 -3.77
N SER A 28 11.29 -6.24 -4.06
CA SER A 28 12.56 -6.93 -3.86
C SER A 28 13.14 -6.81 -2.45
N HIS A 29 12.42 -6.20 -1.51
CA HIS A 29 12.88 -6.06 -0.14
C HIS A 29 12.95 -7.46 0.52
N PRO A 30 14.08 -7.85 1.15
CA PRO A 30 14.27 -9.20 1.66
C PRO A 30 13.18 -9.67 2.64
N VAL A 31 12.72 -8.77 3.52
CA VAL A 31 11.64 -9.07 4.48
C VAL A 31 10.34 -9.42 3.75
N LEU A 32 9.95 -8.64 2.74
CA LEU A 32 8.71 -8.86 1.98
C LEU A 32 8.77 -10.15 1.17
N GLN A 33 9.94 -10.48 0.60
CA GLN A 33 10.17 -11.76 -0.05
C GLN A 33 10.11 -12.94 0.93
N LYS A 34 10.68 -12.79 2.12
CA LYS A 34 10.70 -13.84 3.14
C LYS A 34 9.30 -14.22 3.60
N ILE A 35 8.42 -13.24 3.84
CA ILE A 35 7.02 -13.48 4.23
C ILE A 35 6.15 -13.85 3.02
N GLY A 36 6.68 -13.84 1.80
CA GLY A 36 5.93 -14.19 0.59
C GLY A 36 4.78 -13.24 0.28
N MET A 37 4.91 -11.96 0.64
CA MET A 37 3.84 -10.97 0.45
C MET A 37 3.52 -10.78 -1.03
N ASP A 38 2.26 -10.92 -1.41
CA ASP A 38 1.76 -10.47 -2.71
C ASP A 38 1.52 -8.95 -2.68
N MET A 39 2.40 -8.22 -3.38
CA MET A 39 2.33 -6.76 -3.46
C MET A 39 1.05 -6.25 -4.13
N ASP A 40 0.41 -7.07 -4.96
CA ASP A 40 -0.80 -6.71 -5.71
C ASP A 40 -2.09 -7.23 -5.04
N ASP A 41 -1.98 -7.85 -3.86
CA ASP A 41 -3.13 -8.28 -3.06
C ASP A 41 -3.98 -7.08 -2.61
N ALA A 42 -5.30 -7.32 -2.49
CA ALA A 42 -6.23 -6.26 -2.13
C ALA A 42 -5.97 -5.66 -0.74
N SER A 43 -5.43 -6.44 0.20
CA SER A 43 -5.06 -5.94 1.54
C SER A 43 -3.90 -4.93 1.53
N ASN A 44 -3.07 -4.93 0.48
CA ASN A 44 -2.02 -3.93 0.28
C ASN A 44 -2.50 -2.72 -0.54
N GLY A 45 -3.80 -2.60 -0.81
CA GLY A 45 -4.37 -1.56 -1.65
C GLY A 45 -5.45 -0.76 -0.94
N PHE A 46 -5.55 0.51 -1.30
CA PHE A 46 -6.71 1.34 -0.97
C PHE A 46 -7.03 2.28 -2.12
N PHE A 47 -8.32 2.57 -2.30
CA PHE A 47 -8.76 3.46 -3.36
C PHE A 47 -8.72 4.90 -2.92
N LEU A 48 -7.98 5.72 -3.66
CA LEU A 48 -7.97 7.16 -3.50
C LEU A 48 -8.57 7.83 -4.71
N ARG A 49 -9.28 8.93 -4.46
CA ARG A 49 -9.79 9.76 -5.55
C ARG A 49 -8.61 10.43 -6.26
N VAL A 50 -8.62 10.44 -7.59
CA VAL A 50 -7.68 11.22 -8.39
C VAL A 50 -7.89 12.71 -8.09
N PRO A 51 -6.82 13.54 -8.04
CA PRO A 51 -6.95 14.98 -7.88
C PRO A 51 -7.84 15.60 -8.95
N ASP A 52 -8.69 16.54 -8.54
CA ASP A 52 -9.47 17.41 -9.41
C ASP A 52 -9.33 18.88 -8.95
N ALA A 53 -10.01 19.80 -9.63
CA ALA A 53 -9.87 21.24 -9.38
C ALA A 53 -10.35 21.68 -7.99
N ASP A 54 -11.16 20.86 -7.32
CA ASP A 54 -11.78 21.18 -6.05
C ASP A 54 -10.86 20.87 -4.86
N VAL A 55 -10.80 21.82 -3.92
CA VAL A 55 -10.15 21.61 -2.62
C VAL A 55 -10.93 20.55 -1.85
N SER A 56 -10.22 19.60 -1.26
CA SER A 56 -10.81 18.46 -0.58
C SER A 56 -10.21 18.28 0.80
N ALA A 57 -11.06 17.99 1.79
CA ALA A 57 -10.62 17.61 3.12
C ALA A 57 -10.10 16.15 3.19
N THR A 58 -10.24 15.37 2.11
CA THR A 58 -9.82 13.97 2.05
C THR A 58 -8.57 13.78 1.20
N SER A 59 -7.79 12.75 1.53
CA SER A 59 -6.58 12.36 0.80
C SER A 59 -6.89 12.02 -0.68
N ARG A 60 -5.93 12.31 -1.56
CA ARG A 60 -6.02 12.10 -3.02
C ARG A 60 -4.83 11.30 -3.54
N HIS A 61 -5.03 10.59 -4.64
CA HIS A 61 -3.99 9.80 -5.29
C HIS A 61 -3.00 10.72 -6.01
N LYS A 62 -1.85 11.03 -5.41
CA LYS A 62 -0.81 11.87 -6.02
C LYS A 62 0.30 11.08 -6.71
N GLY A 63 0.15 9.76 -6.80
CA GLY A 63 1.21 8.87 -7.29
C GLY A 63 2.35 8.77 -6.27
N TYR A 64 3.59 8.72 -6.76
CA TYR A 64 4.78 8.50 -5.92
C TYR A 64 4.97 9.59 -4.85
N HIS A 65 5.29 9.16 -3.63
CA HIS A 65 5.51 10.06 -2.49
C HIS A 65 6.77 9.69 -1.71
N ALA A 66 7.91 10.29 -2.09
CA ALA A 66 9.24 9.95 -1.58
C ALA A 66 9.35 9.89 -0.05
N VAL A 67 8.75 10.85 0.65
CA VAL A 67 8.80 10.91 2.13
C VAL A 67 8.18 9.65 2.74
N TYR A 68 7.07 9.17 2.18
CA TYR A 68 6.38 7.99 2.68
C TYR A 68 7.13 6.72 2.28
N SER A 69 7.61 6.63 1.04
CA SER A 69 8.47 5.53 0.59
C SER A 69 9.70 5.36 1.50
N ASN A 70 10.38 6.45 1.83
CA ASN A 70 11.55 6.41 2.71
C ASN A 70 11.19 5.96 4.13
N PHE A 71 10.05 6.41 4.66
CA PHE A 71 9.55 5.96 5.95
C PHE A 71 9.28 4.44 5.97
N VAL A 72 8.56 3.93 4.96
CA VAL A 72 8.25 2.49 4.85
C VAL A 72 9.53 1.69 4.70
N ARG A 73 10.48 2.12 3.86
CA ARG A 73 11.79 1.48 3.73
C ARG A 73 12.50 1.38 5.07
N GLY A 74 12.60 2.49 5.81
CA GLY A 74 13.24 2.49 7.13
C GLY A 74 12.60 1.50 8.11
N LYS A 75 11.26 1.38 8.09
CA LYS A 75 10.54 0.40 8.90
C LYS A 75 10.82 -1.05 8.48
N LEU A 76 10.95 -1.31 7.18
CA LEU A 76 11.33 -2.62 6.67
C LEU A 76 12.78 -2.98 7.03
N ASP A 77 13.69 -2.00 6.99
CA ASP A 77 15.10 -2.16 7.33
C ASP A 77 15.33 -2.44 8.83
N GLU A 78 14.40 -2.01 9.70
CA GLU A 78 14.45 -2.26 11.15
C GLU A 78 14.12 -3.72 11.52
N ILE A 79 13.53 -4.50 10.61
CA ILE A 79 13.09 -5.88 10.89
C ILE A 79 14.29 -6.84 10.77
N ASP A 80 14.57 -7.59 11.84
CA ASP A 80 15.60 -8.65 11.81
C ASP A 80 15.11 -9.84 10.98
N ILE A 81 15.55 -9.92 9.73
CA ILE A 81 15.19 -10.98 8.79
C ILE A 81 15.60 -12.39 9.26
N ARG A 82 16.45 -12.53 10.28
CA ARG A 82 16.81 -13.85 10.82
C ARG A 82 15.72 -14.43 11.73
N GLN A 83 14.80 -13.60 12.20
CA GLN A 83 13.65 -14.05 12.99
C GLN A 83 12.76 -14.99 12.18
N ASP A 84 12.08 -15.91 12.86
CA ASP A 84 11.10 -16.78 12.24
C ASP A 84 9.93 -15.95 11.64
N ILE A 85 9.30 -16.47 10.57
CA ILE A 85 8.19 -15.78 9.90
C ILE A 85 7.05 -15.49 10.89
N SER A 86 6.75 -16.40 11.81
CA SER A 86 5.69 -16.22 12.82
C SER A 86 5.95 -15.06 13.81
N ILE A 87 7.20 -14.60 13.89
CA ILE A 87 7.57 -13.41 14.69
C ILE A 87 7.47 -12.14 13.84
N ILE A 88 7.80 -12.22 12.55
CA ILE A 88 7.74 -11.08 11.63
C ILE A 88 6.29 -10.71 11.27
N GLU A 89 5.39 -11.70 11.14
CA GLU A 89 3.97 -11.49 10.79
C GLU A 89 3.07 -11.06 11.97
N LYS A 90 3.63 -10.96 13.19
CA LYS A 90 2.89 -10.60 14.40
C LYS A 90 2.73 -9.10 14.59
#